data_AF-A0A3N5F2I3-F1
#
_entry.id   AF-A0A3N5F2I3-F1
#
_cell.length_a   1.000
_cell.length_b   1.000
_cell.length_c   1.000
_cell.angle_alpha   90.00
_cell.angle_beta   90.00
_cell.angle_gamma   90.00
#
_symmetry.space_group_name_H-M   'P 1'
#
loop_
_entity.id
_entity.type
_entity.pdbx_description
1 polymer ?
#
loop_
_entity_poly.entity_id
_entity_poly.type
_entity_poly.pdbx_seq_one_letter_code
_entity_poly.pdbx_strand_id
1 'polypeptide(L)' 'MAISEKMRLFGQKSSWIRKMFEEGARMKAEHGVDNVCDFSLGNPDLPPPPKFTEVISRVATDERPGV' A
#
# COMPACT_ATOMS: atom_id res chain seq x y z
N MET A 1 -20.34 8.58 18.71
CA MET A 1 -20.38 7.70 17.51
C MET A 1 -20.40 6.26 18.00
N ALA A 2 -21.42 5.47 17.67
CA ALA A 2 -21.55 4.09 18.14
C ALA A 2 -20.72 3.16 17.24
N ILE A 3 -19.47 2.89 17.64
CA ILE A 3 -18.62 1.86 17.05
C ILE A 3 -18.50 0.75 18.09
N SER A 4 -18.59 -0.52 17.68
CA SER A 4 -18.41 -1.63 18.62
C SER A 4 -16.99 -1.62 19.20
N GLU A 5 -16.87 -1.98 20.47
CA GLU A 5 -15.57 -2.00 21.16
C GLU A 5 -14.53 -2.85 20.42
N LYS A 6 -14.97 -3.98 19.86
CA LYS A 6 -14.14 -4.88 19.05
C LYS A 6 -13.56 -4.18 17.82
N MET A 7 -14.36 -3.39 17.09
CA MET A 7 -13.88 -2.65 15.92
C MET A 7 -12.92 -1.53 16.32
N ARG A 8 -13.18 -0.86 17.44
CA ARG A 8 -12.28 0.17 17.99
C ARG A 8 -10.89 -0.42 18.29
N LEU A 9 -10.84 -1.60 18.91
CA LEU A 9 -9.59 -2.29 19.25
C LEU A 9 -8.82 -2.77 18.02
N PHE A 10 -9.49 -3.21 16.95
CA PHE A 10 -8.80 -3.58 15.71
C PHE A 10 -8.12 -2.39 15.04
N GLY A 11 -8.80 -1.24 14.96
CA GLY A 11 -8.20 -0.03 14.39
C GLY A 11 -6.99 0.48 15.16
N GLN A 12 -6.94 0.27 16.48
CA GLN A 12 -5.78 0.63 17.31
C GLN A 12 -4.58 -0.32 17.09
N LYS A 13 -4.84 -1.63 16.93
CA LYS A 13 -3.78 -2.66 16.82
C LYS A 13 -3.21 -2.82 15.41
N SER A 14 -3.96 -2.50 14.36
CA SER A 14 -3.54 -2.68 12.97
C SER A 14 -2.46 -1.71 12.48
N SER A 15 -2.01 -0.79 13.33
CA SER A 15 -1.27 0.40 12.89
C SER A 15 0.25 0.34 13.13
N TRP A 16 0.80 -0.71 13.74
CA TRP A 16 2.25 -0.73 14.05
C TRP A 16 3.14 -0.70 12.80
N ILE A 17 2.83 -1.51 11.78
CA ILE A 17 3.57 -1.49 10.50
C ILE A 17 3.47 -0.12 9.83
N ARG A 18 2.28 0.48 9.82
CA ARG A 18 2.06 1.81 9.23
C ARG A 18 2.80 2.92 10.00
N LYS A 19 2.79 2.87 11.33
CA LYS A 19 3.55 3.80 12.17
C LYS A 19 5.05 3.71 11.91
N MET A 20 5.58 2.49 11.76
CA MET A 20 7.00 2.29 11.42
C MET A 20 7.34 2.84 10.04
N PHE A 21 6.46 2.67 9.06
CA PHE A 21 6.62 3.28 7.73
C PHE A 21 6.62 4.81 7.78
N GLU A 22 5.68 5.41 8.52
CA GLU A 22 5.59 6.86 8.72
C GLU A 22 6.85 7.40 9.43
N GLU A 23 7.36 6.68 10.43
CA GLU A 23 8.60 7.03 11.11
C GLU A 23 9.82 6.91 10.17
N GLY A 24 9.87 5.87 9.34
CA GLY A 24 10.89 5.72 8.30
C GLY A 24 10.87 6.90 7.32
N ALA A 25 9.68 7.37 6.91
CA ALA A 25 9.56 8.56 6.07
C ALA A 25 10.05 9.84 6.78
N ARG A 26 9.75 10.01 8.08
CA ARG A 26 10.27 11.11 8.90
C ARG A 26 11.80 11.09 8.96
N MET A 27 12.39 9.92 9.23
CA MET A 27 13.85 9.75 9.29
C MET A 27 14.51 10.00 7.93
N LYS A 28 13.90 9.58 6.82
CA LYS A 28 14.41 9.85 5.46
C LYS A 28 14.47 11.35 5.15
N ALA A 29 13.51 12.13 5.65
CA ALA A 29 13.51 13.58 5.51
C ALA A 29 14.59 14.27 6.36
N GLU A 30 14.88 13.74 7.56
CA GLU A 30 15.86 14.30 8.48
C GLU A 30 17.31 13.89 8.15
N HIS A 31 17.52 12.64 7.74
CA HIS A 31 18.84 12.04 7.58
C HIS A 31 19.19 11.68 6.13
N GLY A 32 18.26 11.82 5.18
CA GLY A 32 18.42 11.44 3.78
C GLY A 32 17.96 10.00 3.50
N VAL A 33 17.48 9.77 2.27
CA VAL A 33 16.87 8.49 1.86
C VAL A 33 17.86 7.32 1.94
N ASP A 34 19.12 7.55 1.60
CA ASP A 34 20.16 6.52 1.57
C ASP A 34 20.63 6.09 2.98
N ASN A 35 20.31 6.87 4.01
CA ASN A 35 20.72 6.60 5.39
C ASN A 35 19.65 5.86 6.22
N VAL A 36 18.53 5.47 5.60
CA VAL A 36 17.40 4.82 6.29
C VAL A 36 17.00 3.53 5.59
N CYS A 37 17.35 2.41 6.22
CA CYS A 37 16.93 1.07 5.78
C CYS A 37 15.53 0.75 6.32
N ASP A 38 14.50 1.10 5.55
CA ASP A 38 13.10 0.87 5.89
C ASP A 38 12.62 -0.52 5.43
N PHE A 39 12.56 -1.48 6.36
CA PHE A 39 12.05 -2.85 6.14
C PHE A 39 10.64 -3.06 6.70
N SER A 40 9.87 -1.98 6.89
CA SER A 40 8.58 -2.04 7.57
C SER A 40 7.45 -2.60 6.69
N LEU A 41 7.36 -2.15 5.44
CA LEU A 41 6.33 -2.59 4.50
C LEU A 41 6.80 -3.80 3.66
N GLY A 42 5.88 -4.76 3.50
CA GLY A 42 6.06 -5.90 2.60
C GLY A 42 5.36 -5.73 1.24
N ASN A 43 5.22 -4.50 0.76
CA ASN A 43 4.62 -4.25 -0.55
C ASN A 43 5.63 -4.59 -1.66
N PRO A 44 5.20 -5.18 -2.79
CA PRO A 44 6.08 -5.36 -3.94
C PRO A 44 6.62 -4.02 -4.44
N ASP A 45 7.91 -3.98 -4.75
CA ASP A 45 8.63 -2.82 -5.30
C ASP A 45 8.89 -2.95 -6.80
N LEU A 46 8.77 -4.16 -7.35
CA LEU A 46 8.92 -4.42 -8.77
C LEU A 46 7.63 -4.11 -9.55
N PRO A 47 7.73 -3.49 -10.74
CA PRO A 47 6.58 -3.32 -11.60
C PRO A 47 6.03 -4.70 -12.04
N PRO A 48 4.71 -4.81 -12.27
CA PRO A 48 4.15 -6.04 -12.82
C PRO A 48 4.68 -6.29 -14.24
N PRO A 49 4.65 -7.55 -14.73
CA PRO A 49 5.02 -7.85 -16.10
C PRO A 49 4.21 -7.03 -17.12
N PRO A 50 4.76 -6.69 -18.31
CA PRO A 50 4.04 -5.91 -19.33
C PRO A 50 2.66 -6.47 -19.70
N LYS A 51 2.49 -7.79 -19.58
CA LYS A 51 1.23 -8.49 -19.85
C LYS A 51 0.07 -8.02 -18.96
N PHE A 52 0.36 -7.60 -17.73
CA PHE A 52 -0.67 -7.07 -16.83
C PHE A 52 -1.36 -5.85 -17.45
N THR A 53 -0.57 -4.86 -17.89
CA THR A 53 -1.08 -3.63 -18.50
C THR A 53 -1.75 -3.92 -19.85
N GLU A 54 -1.18 -4.80 -20.67
CA GLU A 54 -1.78 -5.19 -21.95
C GLU A 54 -3.20 -5.76 -21.76
N VAL A 55 -3.37 -6.69 -20.82
CA VAL A 55 -4.65 -7.36 -20.59
C VAL A 55 -5.66 -6.43 -19.95
N ILE A 56 -5.27 -5.63 -18.95
CA ILE A 56 -6.19 -4.72 -18.27
C ILE A 56 -6.71 -3.64 -19.24
N SER A 57 -5.84 -3.09 -20.10
CA SER A 57 -6.26 -2.13 -21.12
C SER A 57 -7.23 -2.77 -22.11
N ARG A 58 -6.92 -3.96 -22.62
CA ARG A 58 -7.81 -4.67 -23.55
C ARG A 58 -9.20 -4.92 -22.97
N VAL A 59 -9.27 -5.37 -21.71
CA VAL A 59 -10.54 -5.66 -21.04
C VAL A 59 -11.30 -4.37 -20.76
N ALA A 60 -10.63 -3.31 -20.32
CA ALA A 60 -11.26 -2.04 -20.02
C ALA A 60 -11.83 -1.31 -21.24
N THR A 61 -11.33 -1.60 -22.45
CA THR A 61 -11.79 -1.02 -23.72
C THR A 61 -12.69 -1.95 -24.53
N ASP A 62 -13.20 -3.02 -23.94
CA ASP A 62 -14.04 -3.99 -24.64
C ASP A 62 -15.51 -3.51 -24.67
N GLU A 63 -16.03 -3.24 -25.88
CA GLU A 63 -17.39 -2.70 -26.07
C GLU A 63 -18.40 -3.76 -26.55
N ARG A 64 -18.04 -5.05 -26.48
CA ARG A 64 -18.95 -6.12 -26.92
C ARG A 64 -20.18 -6.19 -26.01
N PRO A 65 -21.39 -6.44 -26.55
CA PRO A 65 -22.59 -6.58 -25.72
C PRO A 65 -22.43 -7.64 -24.64
N GLY A 66 -22.64 -7.26 -23.38
CA GLY A 66 -22.55 -8.16 -22.22
C GLY A 66 -21.17 -8.26 -21.58
N VAL A 67 -20.23 -7.39 -21.95
CA VAL A 67 -18.95 -7.12 -21.25
C VAL A 67 -19.09 -5.86 -20.40
#